data_AF-S7MFD9-F1
#
_entry.id   AF-S7MFD9-F1
#
_cell.length_a   1.000
_cell.length_b   1.000
_cell.length_c   1.000
_cell.angle_alpha   90.00
_cell.angle_beta   90.00
_cell.angle_gamma   90.00
#
_symmetry.space_group_name_H-M   'P 1'
#
loop_
_entity.id
_entity.type
_entity.pdbx_description
1 polymer ?
#
loop_
_entity_poly.entity_id
_entity_poly.type
_entity_poly.pdbx_seq_one_letter_code
_entity_poly.pdbx_strand_id
1 'polypeptide(L)'
;MSESQPSPPVIPSRRPAFRICYICGREFGSQSLAIHEPQCLEKWRIENSKLPKHQRRPEPSKPQPLGGGSGSYILQAMNEAAFQTSQAQLLPCESCGRTFLPDRLLVHQRSCKPKGGGPREPNSNNSNDLTGLKKASGGVSARPRTLLCYICGREFGSLSLPIHEPKCLEKWKTENDRLPRELRQPFPQKKPQPLVPGEGPSEAQLEPCPNCSRTFAPQRLLVHLRSCKAQPSGPRVQNLTLESKGGLKESTNFKQQRHEAAPTVTDKVIHAT
;
A
#
# COMPACT_ATOMS: atom_id res chain seq x y z
N MET A 1 36.02 -19.26 -35.24
CA MET A 1 34.66 -19.74 -34.93
C MET A 1 34.05 -18.73 -33.97
N SER A 2 32.93 -18.09 -34.33
CA SER A 2 32.31 -17.08 -33.47
C SER A 2 31.30 -17.74 -32.54
N GLU A 3 31.56 -17.71 -31.24
CA GLU A 3 30.66 -18.28 -30.24
C GLU A 3 29.43 -17.40 -30.04
N SER A 4 28.24 -17.99 -30.22
CA SER A 4 26.97 -17.30 -30.05
C SER A 4 26.65 -17.13 -28.57
N GLN A 5 26.67 -15.89 -28.08
CA GLN A 5 26.25 -15.54 -26.71
C GLN A 5 24.78 -15.93 -26.47
N PRO A 6 24.45 -16.63 -25.37
CA PRO A 6 23.08 -16.99 -25.06
C PRO A 6 22.27 -15.76 -24.63
N SER A 7 21.14 -15.51 -25.30
CA SER A 7 20.24 -14.40 -25.00
C SER A 7 19.60 -14.53 -23.59
N PRO A 8 19.49 -13.44 -22.82
CA PRO A 8 18.92 -13.48 -21.47
C PRO A 8 17.43 -13.89 -21.48
N PRO A 9 16.96 -14.59 -20.43
CA PRO A 9 15.59 -15.09 -20.38
C PRO A 9 14.58 -13.94 -20.31
N VAL A 10 13.69 -13.87 -21.29
CA VAL A 10 12.56 -12.93 -21.31
C VAL A 10 11.55 -13.36 -20.24
N ILE A 11 11.67 -12.79 -19.03
CA ILE A 11 10.67 -12.97 -17.97
C ILE A 11 9.37 -12.28 -18.44
N PRO A 12 8.28 -13.02 -18.70
CA PRO A 12 7.04 -12.39 -19.15
C PRO A 12 6.51 -11.52 -18.01
N SER A 13 6.16 -10.27 -18.30
CA SER A 13 5.54 -9.37 -17.33
C SER A 13 4.10 -9.82 -17.04
N ARG A 14 3.96 -10.87 -16.23
CA ARG A 14 2.66 -11.30 -15.67
C ARG A 14 2.22 -10.28 -14.62
N ARG A 15 1.81 -9.09 -15.07
CA ARG A 15 0.97 -8.22 -14.23
C ARG A 15 -0.24 -9.05 -13.80
N PRO A 16 -0.59 -9.08 -12.51
CA PRO A 16 -1.79 -9.77 -12.05
C PRO A 16 -3.01 -9.28 -12.84
N ALA A 17 -3.88 -10.21 -13.23
CA ALA A 17 -5.12 -9.89 -13.92
C ALA A 17 -6.09 -9.18 -12.95
N PHE A 18 -5.98 -7.86 -12.85
CA PHE A 18 -6.88 -7.03 -12.06
C PHE A 18 -8.27 -6.96 -12.72
N ARG A 19 -9.30 -6.93 -11.89
CA ARG A 19 -10.68 -6.72 -12.28
C ARG A 19 -11.26 -5.46 -11.63
N ILE A 20 -12.09 -4.73 -12.36
CA ILE A 20 -12.73 -3.51 -11.87
C ILE A 20 -14.05 -3.85 -11.14
N CYS A 21 -14.27 -3.27 -9.96
CA CYS A 21 -15.55 -3.36 -9.28
C CYS A 21 -16.60 -2.49 -9.99
N TYR A 22 -17.66 -3.12 -10.49
CA TYR A 22 -18.73 -2.47 -11.27
C TYR A 22 -19.56 -1.43 -10.49
N ILE A 23 -19.35 -1.33 -9.18
CA ILE A 23 -20.06 -0.42 -8.27
C ILE A 23 -19.21 0.82 -7.96
N CYS A 24 -17.91 0.63 -7.68
CA CYS A 24 -17.04 1.72 -7.20
C CYS A 24 -15.83 2.06 -8.09
N GLY A 25 -15.66 1.37 -9.22
CA GLY A 25 -14.66 1.68 -10.25
C GLY A 25 -13.21 1.39 -9.85
N ARG A 26 -12.96 0.74 -8.71
CA ARG A 26 -11.60 0.40 -8.24
C ARG A 26 -11.15 -0.96 -8.76
N GLU A 27 -9.84 -1.09 -8.93
CA GLU A 27 -9.17 -2.34 -9.32
C GLU A 27 -8.94 -3.26 -8.11
N PHE A 28 -9.18 -4.55 -8.30
CA PHE A 28 -8.95 -5.61 -7.31
C PHE A 28 -8.36 -6.86 -7.98
N GLY A 29 -7.64 -7.68 -7.20
CA GLY A 29 -7.30 -9.02 -7.64
C GLY A 29 -8.56 -9.90 -7.71
N SER A 30 -8.54 -10.96 -8.51
CA SER A 30 -9.71 -11.84 -8.70
C SER A 30 -10.33 -12.35 -7.39
N GLN A 31 -9.49 -12.74 -6.42
CA GLN A 31 -9.94 -13.21 -5.10
C GLN A 31 -10.49 -12.06 -4.23
N SER A 32 -9.82 -10.90 -4.20
CA SER A 32 -10.26 -9.78 -3.36
C SER A 32 -11.50 -9.10 -3.92
N LEU A 33 -11.75 -9.16 -5.24
CA LEU A 33 -12.98 -8.66 -5.84
C LEU A 33 -14.21 -9.45 -5.34
N ALA A 34 -14.13 -10.78 -5.27
CA ALA A 34 -15.25 -11.61 -4.83
C ALA A 34 -15.69 -11.32 -3.38
N ILE A 35 -14.74 -10.93 -2.51
CA ILE A 35 -15.02 -10.51 -1.13
C ILE A 35 -15.50 -9.04 -1.10
N HIS A 36 -14.96 -8.20 -1.97
CA HIS A 36 -15.27 -6.77 -2.03
C HIS A 36 -16.66 -6.46 -2.59
N GLU A 37 -17.07 -7.08 -3.70
CA GLU A 37 -18.34 -6.80 -4.38
C GLU A 37 -19.59 -6.83 -3.46
N PRO A 38 -19.85 -7.89 -2.66
CA PRO A 38 -21.03 -7.92 -1.80
C PRO A 38 -21.00 -6.82 -0.72
N GLN A 39 -19.83 -6.56 -0.13
CA GLN A 39 -19.67 -5.49 0.87
C GLN A 39 -19.82 -4.10 0.24
N CYS A 40 -19.35 -3.93 -0.99
CA CYS A 40 -19.49 -2.68 -1.74
C CYS A 40 -20.94 -2.42 -2.15
N LEU A 41 -21.69 -3.47 -2.53
CA LEU A 41 -23.11 -3.38 -2.87
C LEU A 41 -23.94 -3.02 -1.65
N GLU A 42 -23.69 -3.66 -0.51
CA GLU A 42 -24.42 -3.37 0.72
C GLU A 42 -24.15 -1.94 1.22
N LYS A 43 -22.89 -1.51 1.21
CA LYS A 43 -22.53 -0.11 1.49
C LYS A 43 -23.24 0.85 0.52
N TRP A 44 -23.27 0.53 -0.77
CA TRP A 44 -23.97 1.33 -1.79
C TRP A 44 -25.48 1.43 -1.50
N ARG A 45 -26.16 0.33 -1.12
CA ARG A 45 -27.60 0.36 -0.76
C ARG A 45 -27.86 1.27 0.44
N ILE A 46 -27.04 1.16 1.48
CA ILE A 46 -27.14 1.97 2.69
C ILE A 46 -26.93 3.46 2.38
N GLU A 47 -26.00 3.81 1.48
CA GLU A 47 -25.78 5.19 1.06
C GLU A 47 -26.88 5.72 0.15
N ASN A 48 -27.30 4.92 -0.83
CA ASN A 48 -28.34 5.28 -1.78
C ASN A 48 -29.69 5.46 -1.09
N SER A 49 -30.00 4.69 -0.04
CA SER A 49 -31.24 4.88 0.75
C SER A 49 -31.27 6.19 1.53
N LYS A 50 -30.11 6.72 1.95
CA LYS A 50 -29.98 8.01 2.64
C LYS A 50 -30.16 9.22 1.71
N LEU A 51 -30.05 9.04 0.40
CA LEU A 51 -30.27 10.11 -0.57
C LEU A 51 -31.76 10.46 -0.70
N PRO A 52 -32.10 11.74 -1.00
CA PRO A 52 -33.44 12.13 -1.44
C PRO A 52 -33.92 11.26 -2.60
N LYS A 53 -35.23 10.96 -2.67
CA LYS A 53 -35.80 10.03 -3.68
C LYS A 53 -35.35 10.34 -5.12
N HIS A 54 -35.22 11.62 -5.48
CA HIS A 54 -34.81 12.07 -6.82
C HIS A 54 -33.30 11.95 -7.12
N GLN A 55 -32.46 11.73 -6.10
CA GLN A 55 -31.01 11.50 -6.24
C GLN A 55 -30.63 10.01 -6.16
N ARG A 56 -31.59 9.13 -5.81
CA ARG A 56 -31.34 7.69 -5.72
C ARG A 56 -31.05 7.12 -7.10
N ARG A 57 -30.02 6.29 -7.20
CA ARG A 57 -29.67 5.53 -8.40
C ARG A 57 -30.33 4.13 -8.36
N PRO A 58 -30.62 3.52 -9.52
CA PRO A 58 -31.02 2.11 -9.58
C PRO A 58 -29.86 1.20 -9.16
N GLU A 59 -30.16 0.00 -8.68
CA GLU A 59 -29.14 -0.96 -8.23
C GLU A 59 -28.17 -1.29 -9.37
N PRO A 60 -26.84 -1.20 -9.16
CA PRO A 60 -25.88 -1.47 -10.22
C PRO A 60 -25.98 -2.94 -10.64
N SER A 61 -26.18 -3.18 -11.94
CA SER A 61 -26.25 -4.54 -12.48
C SER A 61 -24.86 -5.08 -12.78
N LYS A 62 -24.56 -6.31 -12.35
CA LYS A 62 -23.26 -6.93 -12.59
C LYS A 62 -23.09 -7.26 -14.09
N PRO A 63 -22.03 -6.78 -14.77
CA PRO A 63 -21.78 -7.14 -16.16
C PRO A 63 -21.59 -8.65 -16.32
N GLN A 64 -22.28 -9.26 -17.29
CA GLN A 64 -22.06 -10.67 -17.63
C GLN A 64 -20.76 -10.85 -18.45
N PRO A 65 -20.04 -11.97 -18.29
CA PRO A 65 -18.92 -12.29 -19.16
C PRO A 65 -19.40 -12.53 -20.60
N LEU A 66 -18.87 -11.76 -21.56
CA LEU A 66 -19.07 -12.04 -22.98
C LEU A 66 -18.26 -13.27 -23.39
N GLY A 67 -18.91 -14.25 -24.02
CA GLY A 67 -18.27 -15.45 -24.54
C GLY A 67 -17.61 -15.21 -25.91
N GLY A 68 -16.56 -15.98 -26.22
CA GLY A 68 -16.04 -16.11 -27.60
C GLY A 68 -14.79 -15.29 -27.98
N GLY A 69 -13.90 -14.94 -27.04
CA GLY A 69 -12.69 -14.16 -27.32
C GLY A 69 -11.40 -14.69 -26.66
N SER A 70 -10.26 -14.09 -27.01
CA SER A 70 -8.99 -14.32 -26.31
C SER A 70 -9.03 -13.75 -24.89
N GLY A 71 -8.47 -14.47 -23.90
CA GLY A 71 -8.63 -14.17 -22.47
C GLY A 71 -8.19 -12.75 -22.05
N SER A 72 -7.20 -12.17 -22.75
CA SER A 72 -6.77 -10.78 -22.52
C SER A 72 -7.84 -9.76 -22.96
N TYR A 73 -8.46 -10.00 -24.11
CA TYR A 73 -9.51 -9.14 -24.66
C TYR A 73 -10.81 -9.24 -23.86
N ILE A 74 -11.21 -10.47 -23.46
CA ILE A 74 -12.38 -10.68 -22.57
C ILE A 74 -12.17 -9.94 -21.24
N LEU A 75 -10.97 -10.01 -20.64
CA LEU A 75 -10.68 -9.31 -19.39
C LEU A 75 -10.81 -7.78 -19.53
N GLN A 76 -10.29 -7.23 -20.64
CA GLN A 76 -10.39 -5.79 -20.90
C GLN A 76 -11.86 -5.36 -21.12
N ALA A 77 -12.63 -6.11 -21.92
CA ALA A 77 -14.04 -5.84 -22.14
C ALA A 77 -14.88 -5.94 -20.85
N MET A 78 -14.64 -6.95 -19.99
CA MET A 78 -15.31 -7.04 -18.68
C MET A 78 -14.95 -5.86 -17.76
N ASN A 79 -13.69 -5.43 -17.77
CA ASN A 79 -13.25 -4.29 -16.96
C ASN A 79 -13.84 -2.97 -17.46
N GLU A 80 -13.92 -2.77 -18.78
CA GLU A 80 -14.56 -1.60 -19.37
C GLU A 80 -16.06 -1.57 -19.07
N ALA A 81 -16.78 -2.68 -19.25
CA ALA A 81 -18.20 -2.76 -18.90
C ALA A 81 -18.44 -2.47 -17.40
N ALA A 82 -17.62 -3.04 -16.51
CA ALA A 82 -17.68 -2.74 -15.08
C ALA A 82 -17.38 -1.25 -14.79
N PHE A 83 -16.38 -0.66 -15.45
CA PHE A 83 -16.06 0.74 -15.29
C PHE A 83 -17.21 1.64 -15.74
N GLN A 84 -17.85 1.35 -16.88
CA GLN A 84 -19.05 2.06 -17.36
C GLN A 84 -20.21 1.96 -16.37
N THR A 85 -20.52 0.78 -15.83
CA THR A 85 -21.55 0.64 -14.78
C THR A 85 -21.22 1.47 -13.54
N SER A 86 -19.94 1.54 -13.14
CA SER A 86 -19.53 2.33 -11.96
C SER A 86 -19.66 3.84 -12.18
N GLN A 87 -19.52 4.33 -13.42
CA GLN A 87 -19.71 5.74 -13.75
C GLN A 87 -21.17 6.18 -13.62
N ALA A 88 -22.13 5.31 -13.99
CA ALA A 88 -23.56 5.58 -13.86
C ALA A 88 -24.01 5.77 -12.39
N GLN A 89 -23.21 5.28 -11.43
CA GLN A 89 -23.48 5.39 -9.99
C GLN A 89 -22.94 6.67 -9.35
N LEU A 90 -22.26 7.52 -10.13
CA LEU A 90 -21.72 8.78 -9.62
C LEU A 90 -22.78 9.88 -9.58
N LEU A 91 -22.63 10.78 -8.62
CA LEU A 91 -23.42 11.99 -8.43
C LEU A 91 -22.55 13.23 -8.67
N PRO A 92 -23.01 14.22 -9.44
CA PRO A 92 -22.31 15.49 -9.59
C PRO A 92 -22.31 16.27 -8.27
N CYS A 93 -21.34 17.16 -8.11
CA CYS A 93 -21.30 18.13 -7.04
C CYS A 93 -21.92 19.44 -7.51
N GLU A 94 -23.06 19.83 -6.95
CA GLU A 94 -23.80 21.07 -7.28
C GLU A 94 -22.94 22.33 -7.43
N SER A 95 -21.83 22.44 -6.67
CA SER A 95 -20.97 23.62 -6.68
C SER A 95 -19.76 23.54 -7.63
N CYS A 96 -19.41 22.38 -8.19
CA CYS A 96 -18.27 22.27 -9.13
C CYS A 96 -18.41 21.26 -10.29
N GLY A 97 -19.57 20.61 -10.42
CA GLY A 97 -19.89 19.64 -11.49
C GLY A 97 -19.17 18.28 -11.41
N ARG A 98 -18.09 18.15 -10.63
CA ARG A 98 -17.33 16.89 -10.51
C ARG A 98 -18.17 15.77 -9.92
N THR A 99 -18.02 14.57 -10.46
CA THR A 99 -18.80 13.39 -10.11
C THR A 99 -18.10 12.50 -9.07
N PHE A 100 -18.85 12.01 -8.09
CA PHE A 100 -18.34 11.18 -6.99
C PHE A 100 -19.36 10.12 -6.56
N LEU A 101 -18.89 9.05 -5.92
CA LEU A 101 -19.78 8.17 -5.12
C LEU A 101 -20.33 8.95 -3.92
N PRO A 102 -21.54 8.63 -3.41
CA PRO A 102 -22.19 9.37 -2.32
C PRO A 102 -21.28 9.62 -1.10
N ASP A 103 -20.61 8.59 -0.57
CA ASP A 103 -19.59 8.69 0.49
C ASP A 103 -18.57 9.82 0.27
N ARG A 104 -17.99 9.85 -0.94
CA ARG A 104 -16.94 10.82 -1.29
C ARG A 104 -17.51 12.19 -1.63
N LEU A 105 -18.74 12.27 -2.13
CA LEU A 105 -19.40 13.55 -2.41
C LEU A 105 -19.56 14.35 -1.12
N LEU A 106 -20.03 13.72 -0.04
CA LEU A 106 -20.17 14.36 1.27
C LEU A 106 -18.83 14.88 1.82
N VAL A 107 -17.77 14.07 1.72
CA VAL A 107 -16.42 14.47 2.12
C VAL A 107 -15.94 15.66 1.29
N HIS A 108 -16.20 15.65 -0.02
CA HIS A 108 -15.80 16.69 -0.95
C HIS A 108 -16.55 18.00 -0.72
N GLN A 109 -17.88 17.97 -0.56
CA GLN A 109 -18.72 19.16 -0.41
C GLN A 109 -18.25 20.07 0.75
N ARG A 110 -17.76 19.49 1.85
CA ARG A 110 -17.21 20.23 3.01
C ARG A 110 -16.02 21.14 2.69
N SER A 111 -15.29 20.90 1.60
CA SER A 111 -14.15 21.71 1.16
C SER A 111 -14.28 22.18 -0.29
N CYS A 112 -15.42 21.94 -0.93
CA CYS A 112 -15.67 22.38 -2.28
C CYS A 112 -15.89 23.89 -2.32
N LYS A 113 -15.05 24.60 -3.07
CA LYS A 113 -15.30 26.00 -3.41
C LYS A 113 -16.18 26.05 -4.67
N PRO A 114 -17.26 26.86 -4.69
CA PRO A 114 -18.09 27.01 -5.87
C PRO A 114 -17.24 27.52 -7.04
N LYS A 115 -17.36 26.87 -8.19
CA LYS A 115 -16.69 27.33 -9.41
C LYS A 115 -17.59 28.37 -10.08
N GLY A 116 -17.11 29.61 -10.15
CA GLY A 116 -17.80 30.66 -10.89
C GLY A 116 -17.90 30.30 -12.38
N GLY A 117 -19.13 30.19 -12.88
CA GLY A 117 -19.44 30.07 -14.31
C GLY A 117 -19.83 28.68 -14.82
N GLY A 118 -21.15 28.46 -14.92
CA GLY A 118 -21.78 27.61 -15.94
C GLY A 118 -21.92 26.09 -15.64
N PRO A 119 -23.07 25.47 -15.94
CA PRO A 119 -23.15 24.04 -16.15
C PRO A 119 -22.24 23.66 -17.32
N ARG A 120 -21.41 22.63 -17.14
CA ARG A 120 -20.64 22.03 -18.22
C ARG A 120 -21.25 20.66 -18.49
N GLU A 121 -21.73 20.47 -19.72
CA GLU A 121 -22.26 19.20 -20.23
C GLU A 121 -21.36 18.00 -19.87
N PRO A 122 -21.92 16.81 -19.63
CA PRO A 122 -21.14 15.60 -19.40
C PRO A 122 -20.37 15.25 -20.67
N ASN A 123 -19.07 15.59 -20.71
CA ASN A 123 -18.21 15.37 -21.86
C ASN A 123 -17.91 13.87 -22.07
N SER A 124 -18.83 13.18 -22.75
CA SER A 124 -18.57 11.91 -23.42
C SER A 124 -17.63 12.14 -24.60
N ASN A 125 -16.32 12.08 -24.34
CA ASN A 125 -15.31 11.91 -25.40
C ASN A 125 -14.19 11.00 -24.92
N ASN A 126 -14.37 9.71 -25.19
CA ASN A 126 -13.33 8.71 -25.14
C ASN A 126 -12.95 8.39 -26.60
N SER A 127 -12.00 9.13 -27.16
CA SER A 127 -11.41 8.85 -28.47
C SER A 127 -9.92 8.60 -28.30
N ASN A 128 -9.49 7.39 -28.66
CA ASN A 128 -8.07 7.11 -28.80
C ASN A 128 -7.49 8.01 -29.91
N ASP A 129 -6.52 8.85 -29.57
CA ASP A 129 -5.51 9.27 -30.55
C ASP A 129 -4.13 8.86 -30.05
N LEU A 130 -3.48 7.97 -30.82
CA LEU A 130 -2.16 7.44 -30.54
C LEU A 130 -1.12 8.00 -31.53
N THR A 131 -1.23 9.27 -31.92
CA THR A 131 -0.22 9.95 -32.74
C THR A 131 0.18 11.33 -32.19
N GLY A 132 1.37 11.42 -31.59
CA GLY A 132 1.83 12.71 -31.05
C GLY A 132 3.17 12.73 -30.32
N LEU A 133 4.03 11.71 -30.44
CA LEU A 133 5.32 11.67 -29.74
C LEU A 133 6.34 12.64 -30.38
N LYS A 134 6.18 13.95 -30.18
CA LYS A 134 7.25 14.93 -30.41
C LYS A 134 8.09 15.07 -29.15
N LYS A 135 9.24 14.40 -29.22
CA LYS A 135 10.34 14.36 -28.24
C LYS A 135 10.75 15.76 -27.77
N ALA A 136 10.40 16.09 -26.53
CA ALA A 136 11.06 17.15 -25.74
C ALA A 136 11.81 16.47 -24.59
N SER A 137 13.13 16.38 -24.74
CA SER A 137 14.05 15.89 -23.71
C SER A 137 14.30 16.96 -22.65
N GLY A 138 14.36 16.56 -21.37
CA GLY A 138 14.81 17.43 -20.28
C GLY A 138 13.68 17.93 -19.37
N GLY A 139 13.23 17.07 -18.45
CA GLY A 139 12.24 17.43 -17.45
C GLY A 139 12.18 16.37 -16.36
N VAL A 140 13.07 16.47 -15.37
CA VAL A 140 12.98 15.63 -14.17
C VAL A 140 11.68 16.00 -13.46
N SER A 141 10.67 15.14 -13.56
CA SER A 141 9.42 15.30 -12.81
C SER A 141 9.77 15.38 -11.34
N ALA A 142 9.65 16.59 -10.76
CA ALA A 142 10.11 16.87 -9.41
C ALA A 142 9.35 15.98 -8.43
N ARG A 143 10.01 14.91 -7.95
CA ARG A 143 9.48 14.02 -6.92
C ARG A 143 8.95 14.89 -5.79
N PRO A 144 7.66 14.75 -5.39
CA PRO A 144 7.07 15.65 -4.40
C PRO A 144 7.93 15.63 -3.12
N ARG A 145 8.28 16.81 -2.61
CA ARG A 145 9.22 16.95 -1.48
C ARG A 145 8.67 16.21 -0.25
N THR A 146 9.24 15.05 0.03
CA THR A 146 8.92 14.23 1.20
C THR A 146 9.83 14.58 2.37
N LEU A 147 9.25 14.70 3.56
CA LEU A 147 9.95 14.91 4.82
C LEU A 147 9.82 13.64 5.70
N LEU A 148 10.85 13.37 6.50
CA LEU A 148 10.87 12.24 7.42
C LEU A 148 10.24 12.63 8.77
N CYS A 149 9.40 11.75 9.32
CA CYS A 149 8.98 11.87 10.72
C CYS A 149 10.14 11.48 11.64
N TYR A 150 10.63 12.41 12.46
CA TYR A 150 11.74 12.19 13.40
C TYR A 150 11.42 11.16 14.51
N ILE A 151 10.13 10.84 14.70
CA ILE A 151 9.67 9.87 15.71
C ILE A 151 9.73 8.44 15.15
N CYS A 152 9.24 8.19 13.92
CA CYS A 152 9.09 6.84 13.35
C CYS A 152 9.88 6.57 12.06
N GLY A 153 10.60 7.54 11.51
CA GLY A 153 11.46 7.39 10.33
C GLY A 153 10.75 7.25 8.99
N ARG A 154 9.42 7.35 8.93
CA ARG A 154 8.66 7.23 7.66
C ARG A 154 8.65 8.53 6.87
N GLU A 155 8.57 8.40 5.55
CA GLU A 155 8.44 9.49 4.59
C GLU A 155 6.97 9.95 4.48
N PHE A 156 6.74 11.25 4.60
CA PHE A 156 5.45 11.91 4.44
C PHE A 156 5.58 13.09 3.47
N GLY A 157 4.48 13.49 2.83
CA GLY A 157 4.47 14.78 2.12
C GLY A 157 4.58 15.94 3.11
N SER A 158 5.12 17.07 2.68
CA SER A 158 5.25 18.28 3.51
C SER A 158 3.95 18.70 4.22
N LEU A 159 2.80 18.50 3.57
CA LEU A 159 1.47 18.80 4.13
C LEU A 159 0.90 17.70 5.04
N SER A 160 1.36 16.46 4.93
CA SER A 160 0.87 15.35 5.77
C SER A 160 1.72 15.09 7.00
N LEU A 161 3.00 15.52 7.01
CA LEU A 161 3.86 15.42 8.20
C LEU A 161 3.29 16.14 9.43
N PRO A 162 2.79 17.41 9.37
CA PRO A 162 2.24 18.10 10.54
C PRO A 162 0.98 17.43 11.13
N ILE A 163 0.24 16.69 10.32
CA ILE A 163 -0.95 15.92 10.74
C ILE A 163 -0.54 14.58 11.36
N HIS A 164 0.60 14.03 10.92
CA HIS A 164 1.15 12.76 11.41
C HIS A 164 1.94 12.91 12.72
N GLU A 165 2.82 13.92 12.83
CA GLU A 165 3.70 14.15 13.99
C GLU A 165 2.98 14.04 15.36
N PRO A 166 1.87 14.75 15.63
CA PRO A 166 1.21 14.67 16.94
C PRO A 166 0.65 13.27 17.25
N LYS A 167 0.02 12.62 16.27
CA LYS A 167 -0.54 11.26 16.42
C LYS A 167 0.56 10.21 16.60
N CYS A 168 1.70 10.40 15.93
CA CYS A 168 2.86 9.54 16.10
C CYS A 168 3.50 9.72 17.48
N LEU A 169 3.52 10.94 18.00
CA LEU A 169 4.05 11.26 19.33
C LEU A 169 3.18 10.70 20.45
N GLU A 170 1.86 10.84 20.35
CA GLU A 170 0.89 10.27 21.27
C GLU A 170 1.06 8.74 21.37
N LYS A 171 1.03 8.06 20.21
CA LYS A 171 1.27 6.61 20.15
C LYS A 171 2.62 6.23 20.76
N TRP A 172 3.69 6.97 20.44
CA TRP A 172 5.02 6.72 20.99
C TRP A 172 5.04 6.87 22.52
N LYS A 173 4.37 7.88 23.09
CA LYS A 173 4.26 8.05 24.55
C LYS A 173 3.58 6.84 25.19
N THR A 174 2.42 6.42 24.66
CA THR A 174 1.70 5.25 25.18
C THR A 174 2.52 3.97 25.10
N GLU A 175 3.31 3.77 24.04
CA GLU A 175 4.24 2.64 23.94
C GLU A 175 5.40 2.75 24.93
N ASN A 176 5.93 3.96 25.15
CA ASN A 176 7.04 4.22 26.07
C ASN A 176 6.63 4.08 27.54
N ASP A 177 5.44 4.55 27.93
CA ASP A 177 4.94 4.46 29.31
C ASP A 177 4.62 3.02 29.72
N ARG A 178 4.35 2.13 28.74
CA ARG A 178 4.19 0.68 28.96
C ARG A 178 5.51 -0.05 29.22
N LEU A 179 6.67 0.58 28.95
CA LEU A 179 7.96 0.00 29.29
C LEU A 179 8.24 0.13 30.80
N PRO A 180 8.96 -0.84 31.41
CA PRO A 180 9.62 -0.66 32.70
C PRO A 180 10.40 0.67 32.72
N ARG A 181 10.45 1.35 33.87
CA ARG A 181 10.99 2.72 34.01
C ARG A 181 12.42 2.84 33.45
N GLU A 182 13.17 1.75 33.57
CA GLU A 182 14.57 1.54 33.22
C GLU A 182 14.78 1.40 31.70
N LEU A 183 13.72 1.05 30.95
CA LEU A 183 13.72 0.90 29.49
C LEU A 183 13.05 2.08 28.77
N ARG A 184 12.42 3.00 29.51
CA ARG A 184 11.76 4.19 28.95
C ARG A 184 12.77 5.09 28.27
N GLN A 185 12.47 5.44 27.04
CA GLN A 185 13.26 6.35 26.23
C GLN A 185 12.93 7.81 26.57
N PRO A 186 13.91 8.73 26.46
CA PRO A 186 13.66 10.16 26.59
C PRO A 186 12.77 10.69 25.45
N PHE A 187 12.10 11.81 25.69
CA PHE A 187 11.19 12.42 24.71
C PHE A 187 11.90 12.71 23.38
N PRO A 188 11.35 12.29 22.21
CA PRO A 188 11.95 12.58 20.93
C PRO A 188 11.93 14.08 20.67
N GLN A 189 13.10 14.70 20.56
CA GLN A 189 13.20 16.12 20.22
C GLN A 189 13.33 16.31 18.71
N LYS A 190 12.59 17.28 18.17
CA LYS A 190 12.75 17.74 16.79
C LYS A 190 14.00 18.62 16.73
N LYS A 191 15.14 18.05 16.33
CA LYS A 191 16.37 18.82 16.12
C LYS A 191 16.09 19.94 15.09
N PRO A 192 16.36 21.22 15.40
CA PRO A 192 16.32 22.28 14.40
C PRO A 192 17.28 21.93 13.27
N GLN A 193 16.79 21.92 12.03
CA GLN A 193 17.67 21.91 10.87
C GLN A 193 18.20 23.33 10.71
N PRO A 194 19.53 23.55 10.59
CA PRO A 194 20.04 24.84 10.16
C PRO A 194 19.42 25.24 8.82
N LEU A 195 18.92 26.47 8.74
CA LEU A 195 18.42 27.05 7.49
C LEU A 195 19.61 27.34 6.59
N VAL A 196 19.93 26.44 5.68
CA VAL A 196 20.92 26.67 4.60
C VAL A 196 20.15 27.04 3.32
N PRO A 197 20.27 28.27 2.79
CA PRO A 197 19.65 28.67 1.53
C PRO A 197 20.57 28.29 0.36
N GLY A 198 20.10 27.38 -0.50
CA GLY A 198 20.98 26.65 -1.44
C GLY A 198 21.64 25.46 -0.74
N GLU A 199 22.00 24.36 -1.40
CA GLU A 199 22.29 24.19 -2.84
C GLU A 199 21.61 22.93 -3.42
N GLY A 200 22.17 22.37 -4.50
CA GLY A 200 21.66 21.21 -5.23
C GLY A 200 21.81 19.86 -4.50
N PRO A 201 21.68 18.73 -5.23
CA PRO A 201 21.60 17.41 -4.62
C PRO A 201 22.93 17.00 -3.97
N SER A 202 23.06 17.24 -2.66
CA SER A 202 24.18 16.76 -1.86
C SER A 202 24.26 15.24 -1.98
N GLU A 203 25.42 14.72 -2.39
CA GLU A 203 25.70 13.29 -2.35
C GLU A 203 25.46 12.75 -0.94
N ALA A 204 25.03 11.49 -0.86
CA ALA A 204 24.56 10.92 0.39
C ALA A 204 25.73 10.80 1.39
N GLN A 205 25.90 11.80 2.26
CA GLN A 205 26.71 11.67 3.46
C GLN A 205 26.08 10.57 4.32
N LEU A 206 26.74 9.40 4.36
CA LEU A 206 26.30 8.23 5.11
C LEU A 206 27.21 8.06 6.33
N GLU A 207 26.64 8.19 7.51
CA GLU A 207 27.33 8.04 8.78
C GLU A 207 27.25 6.58 9.26
N PRO A 208 28.36 5.95 9.69
CA PRO A 208 28.36 4.60 10.22
C PRO A 208 27.73 4.56 11.62
N CYS A 209 26.95 3.51 11.90
CA CYS A 209 26.42 3.25 13.22
C CYS A 209 27.54 2.76 14.17
N PRO A 210 27.76 3.40 15.33
CA PRO A 210 28.79 2.97 16.30
C PRO A 210 28.55 1.56 16.86
N ASN A 211 27.32 1.04 16.80
CA ASN A 211 26.94 -0.25 17.40
C ASN A 211 26.99 -1.45 16.44
N CYS A 212 27.02 -1.22 15.12
CA CYS A 212 27.04 -2.31 14.12
C CYS A 212 27.73 -1.96 12.78
N SER A 213 28.41 -0.81 12.71
CA SER A 213 29.18 -0.31 11.55
C SER A 213 28.40 -0.12 10.24
N ARG A 214 27.08 -0.35 10.23
CA ARG A 214 26.22 -0.09 9.06
C ARG A 214 26.09 1.40 8.80
N THR A 215 26.25 1.83 7.56
CA THR A 215 26.16 3.22 7.13
C THR A 215 24.72 3.64 6.83
N PHE A 216 24.33 4.83 7.29
CA PHE A 216 23.00 5.41 7.09
C PHE A 216 23.10 6.92 6.90
N ALA A 217 22.21 7.52 6.08
CA ALA A 217 22.06 8.97 6.10
C ALA A 217 21.73 9.44 7.54
N PRO A 218 22.25 10.58 8.03
CA PRO A 218 22.12 11.02 9.42
C PRO A 218 20.71 10.91 10.00
N GLN A 219 19.68 11.24 9.21
CA GLN A 219 18.28 11.18 9.60
C GLN A 219 17.76 9.75 9.83
N ARG A 220 18.28 8.75 9.07
CA ARG A 220 17.95 7.33 9.25
C ARG A 220 18.82 6.68 10.33
N LEU A 221 20.05 7.15 10.55
CA LEU A 221 20.90 6.70 11.66
C LEU A 221 20.21 6.94 13.02
N LEU A 222 19.61 8.12 13.22
CA LEU A 222 18.87 8.45 14.46
C LEU A 222 17.75 7.45 14.81
N VAL A 223 17.07 6.89 13.80
CA VAL A 223 16.00 5.90 13.99
C VAL A 223 16.60 4.52 14.26
N HIS A 224 17.64 4.14 13.53
CA HIS A 224 18.36 2.88 13.70
C HIS A 224 19.00 2.75 15.10
N LEU A 225 19.61 3.82 15.62
CA LEU A 225 20.24 3.85 16.94
C LEU A 225 19.29 3.47 18.08
N ARG A 226 17.99 3.75 17.95
CA ARG A 226 16.98 3.43 18.98
C ARG A 226 16.71 1.92 19.15
N SER A 227 17.17 1.09 18.21
CA SER A 227 16.96 -0.36 18.24
C SER A 227 18.22 -1.18 17.98
N CYS A 228 19.34 -0.53 17.65
CA CYS A 228 20.62 -1.20 17.39
C CYS A 228 21.31 -1.61 18.69
N LYS A 229 21.08 -2.86 19.11
CA LYS A 229 21.91 -3.53 20.13
C LYS A 229 23.35 -3.64 19.61
N ALA A 230 24.34 -3.30 20.44
CA ALA A 230 25.74 -3.48 20.11
C ALA A 230 26.04 -4.97 19.89
N GLN A 231 26.76 -5.30 18.82
CA GLN A 231 27.36 -6.62 18.64
C GLN A 231 28.77 -6.58 19.21
N PRO A 232 29.18 -7.54 20.08
CA PRO A 232 30.58 -7.64 20.48
C PRO A 232 31.41 -8.01 19.25
N SER A 233 32.24 -7.07 18.79
CA SER A 233 33.03 -7.22 17.57
C SER A 233 34.21 -8.17 17.78
N GLY A 234 34.06 -9.42 17.33
CA GLY A 234 35.22 -10.28 17.07
C GLY A 234 36.05 -9.75 15.90
N PRO A 235 37.39 -9.82 15.92
CA PRO A 235 38.24 -9.28 14.87
C PRO A 235 38.07 -10.08 13.57
N ARG A 236 37.62 -9.40 12.51
CA ARG A 236 37.42 -10.00 11.19
C ARG A 236 38.75 -10.08 10.45
N VAL A 237 39.46 -11.19 10.61
CA VAL A 237 40.63 -11.52 9.78
C VAL A 237 40.19 -11.57 8.31
N GLN A 238 40.92 -10.84 7.47
CA GLN A 238 40.76 -10.87 6.02
C GLN A 238 41.60 -12.02 5.47
N ASN A 239 41.06 -12.81 4.53
CA ASN A 239 41.91 -13.49 3.56
C ASN A 239 41.14 -13.85 2.29
N LEU A 240 41.88 -13.96 1.18
CA LEU A 240 41.35 -14.03 -0.18
C LEU A 240 41.09 -15.47 -0.66
N THR A 241 40.26 -15.53 -1.69
CA THR A 241 40.06 -16.55 -2.74
C THR A 241 41.07 -17.71 -2.82
N LEU A 242 40.57 -18.96 -2.81
CA LEU A 242 40.91 -19.99 -3.81
C LEU A 242 39.86 -21.11 -3.86
N GLU A 243 39.70 -21.76 -5.02
CA GLU A 243 38.79 -22.88 -5.27
C GLU A 243 39.29 -24.22 -4.69
N SER A 244 38.38 -25.17 -4.41
CA SER A 244 38.32 -26.48 -5.11
C SER A 244 37.25 -27.43 -4.51
N LYS A 245 37.06 -28.59 -5.15
CA LYS A 245 35.97 -29.56 -5.03
C LYS A 245 36.08 -30.50 -3.81
N GLY A 246 34.94 -31.01 -3.35
CA GLY A 246 34.85 -32.17 -2.44
C GLY A 246 33.40 -32.38 -1.96
N GLY A 247 32.94 -33.62 -1.84
CA GLY A 247 31.53 -33.93 -1.50
C GLY A 247 31.36 -34.85 -0.30
N LEU A 248 30.20 -35.53 -0.28
CA LEU A 248 29.70 -36.52 0.69
C LEU A 248 28.99 -36.00 1.97
N LYS A 249 27.67 -36.21 1.98
CA LYS A 249 26.83 -36.88 2.99
C LYS A 249 27.20 -36.70 4.48
N GLU A 250 26.22 -36.30 5.32
CA GLU A 250 25.43 -37.28 6.08
C GLU A 250 24.07 -36.69 6.55
N SER A 251 23.13 -37.58 6.89
CA SER A 251 21.75 -37.27 7.27
C SER A 251 21.57 -37.38 8.79
N THR A 252 20.67 -36.59 9.39
CA THR A 252 19.95 -37.05 10.60
C THR A 252 18.48 -36.64 10.53
N ASN A 253 17.63 -37.51 11.08
CA ASN A 253 16.19 -37.55 10.88
C ASN A 253 15.52 -37.70 12.26
N PHE A 254 14.56 -36.85 12.61
CA PHE A 254 13.74 -37.01 13.81
C PHE A 254 12.23 -36.86 13.54
N LYS A 255 11.72 -37.84 12.79
CA LYS A 255 10.53 -38.66 13.09
C LYS A 255 9.52 -38.10 14.13
N GLN A 256 8.50 -37.46 13.58
CA GLN A 256 7.07 -37.53 13.92
C GLN A 256 6.61 -38.61 14.91
N GLN A 257 5.73 -38.23 15.86
CA GLN A 257 4.63 -39.08 16.34
C GLN A 257 3.43 -38.27 16.88
N ARG A 258 2.22 -38.58 16.38
CA ARG A 258 0.93 -38.41 17.08
C ARG A 258 0.56 -39.77 17.67
N HIS A 259 -0.28 -39.81 18.71
CA HIS A 259 -1.60 -40.48 18.71
C HIS A 259 -2.32 -40.24 20.06
N GLU A 260 -3.62 -40.52 20.10
CA GLU A 260 -4.57 -40.12 21.16
C GLU A 260 -4.85 -41.22 22.18
N ALA A 261 -5.44 -40.84 23.33
CA ALA A 261 -6.44 -41.64 24.04
C ALA A 261 -7.28 -40.75 24.98
N ALA A 262 -8.58 -41.00 25.05
CA ALA A 262 -9.48 -40.47 26.08
C ALA A 262 -9.89 -41.59 27.06
N PRO A 263 -10.36 -41.27 28.28
CA PRO A 263 -11.23 -42.17 29.02
C PRO A 263 -12.51 -41.51 29.53
N THR A 264 -13.62 -42.24 29.42
CA THR A 264 -14.92 -41.99 30.08
C THR A 264 -15.04 -42.81 31.37
N VAL A 265 -15.60 -42.24 32.44
CA VAL A 265 -16.09 -43.00 33.63
C VAL A 265 -17.40 -42.38 34.13
N THR A 266 -18.33 -43.22 34.58
CA THR A 266 -19.71 -42.92 35.04
C THR A 266 -19.93 -43.32 36.51
N ASP A 267 -21.18 -43.17 37.02
CA ASP A 267 -21.72 -43.49 38.37
C ASP A 267 -21.39 -42.46 39.51
N LYS A 268 -22.27 -42.17 40.50
CA LYS A 268 -23.58 -42.77 40.88
C LYS A 268 -24.53 -41.83 41.69
N VAL A 269 -25.81 -41.87 41.30
CA VAL A 269 -27.15 -41.85 41.99
C VAL A 269 -27.28 -41.63 43.54
N ILE A 270 -28.51 -41.20 43.95
CA ILE A 270 -29.23 -41.25 45.27
C ILE A 270 -29.32 -39.87 45.98
N HIS A 271 -30.46 -39.33 46.50
CA HIS A 271 -31.93 -39.62 46.46
C HIS A 271 -32.72 -38.28 46.69
N ALA A 272 -33.92 -38.03 46.14
CA ALA A 272 -35.31 -38.37 46.57
C ALA A 272 -35.88 -37.64 47.82
N THR A 273 -36.84 -36.73 47.61
CA THR A 273 -38.22 -36.74 48.18
C THR A 273 -39.10 -35.89 47.26
#